data_AF-A0A644WG66-F1
#
_entry.id   AF-A0A644WG66-F1
#
_cell.length_a   1.000
_cell.length_b   1.000
_cell.length_c   1.000
_cell.angle_alpha   90.00
_cell.angle_beta   90.00
_cell.angle_gamma   90.00
#
_symmetry.space_group_name_H-M   'P 1'
#
loop_
_entity.id
_entity.type
_entity.pdbx_description
1 polymer ?
#
loop_
_entity_poly.entity_id
_entity_poly.type
_entity_poly.pdbx_seq_one_letter_code
_entity_poly.pdbx_strand_id
1 'polypeptide(L)'
;MNNKGSTMVLLAIAMAVIMALGVSILNIAMMQYNIRNYSTDSKQSFYRAEDGLNEAFSNVYTLIEEAAQSAIDEAEEYLNLYPLDECGAESIFSAEFKNYVTFNFKNRAESNSNPTVKITEQNLLFFGNNLRAHLTSIYRTEKIEKHVEVDIVVLVPDYLDVKNNISETSDSIMFDNWINVN
;
A
#
# COMPACT_ATOMS: atom_id res chain seq x y z
N MET A 1 -35.01 -54.41 -49.59
CA MET A 1 -34.34 -53.10 -49.47
C MET A 1 -33.55 -53.09 -48.16
N ASN A 2 -32.24 -52.89 -48.22
CA ASN A 2 -31.30 -53.08 -47.12
C ASN A 2 -31.06 -51.76 -46.35
N ASN A 3 -31.84 -51.49 -45.30
CA ASN A 3 -31.75 -50.25 -44.51
C ASN A 3 -30.57 -50.22 -43.51
N LYS A 4 -29.80 -51.31 -43.38
CA LYS A 4 -28.70 -51.42 -42.40
C LYS A 4 -27.61 -50.36 -42.60
N GLY A 5 -27.34 -49.95 -43.84
CA GLY A 5 -26.35 -48.90 -44.16
C GLY A 5 -26.81 -47.50 -43.71
N SER A 6 -28.10 -47.18 -43.87
CA SER A 6 -28.65 -45.88 -43.48
C SER A 6 -28.64 -45.69 -41.96
N THR A 7 -28.96 -46.74 -41.19
CA THR A 7 -28.89 -46.71 -39.73
C THR A 7 -27.46 -46.54 -39.23
N MET A 8 -26.49 -47.18 -39.87
CA MET A 8 -25.07 -47.08 -39.50
C MET A 8 -24.51 -45.67 -39.74
N VAL A 9 -24.87 -45.05 -40.88
CA VAL A 9 -24.49 -43.66 -41.20
C VAL A 9 -25.11 -42.67 -40.21
N LEU A 10 -26.39 -42.82 -39.87
CA LEU A 10 -27.06 -41.97 -38.89
C LEU A 10 -26.38 -42.05 -37.52
N LEU A 11 -25.97 -43.25 -37.10
CA LEU A 11 -25.30 -43.47 -35.81
C LEU A 11 -23.90 -42.83 -35.78
N ALA A 12 -23.16 -42.90 -36.89
CA ALA A 12 -21.87 -42.25 -37.04
C ALA A 12 -21.99 -40.71 -36.97
N ILE A 13 -22.99 -40.13 -37.63
CA ILE A 13 -23.27 -38.69 -37.56
C ILE A 13 -23.66 -38.30 -36.13
N ALA A 14 -24.54 -39.07 -35.48
CA ALA A 14 -24.94 -38.81 -34.09
C ALA A 14 -23.74 -38.85 -33.13
N MET A 15 -22.85 -39.84 -33.27
CA MET A 15 -21.61 -39.92 -32.49
C MET A 15 -20.68 -38.73 -32.75
N ALA A 16 -20.52 -38.32 -34.01
CA ALA A 16 -19.72 -37.15 -34.36
C ALA A 16 -20.27 -35.87 -33.71
N VAL A 17 -21.59 -35.68 -33.72
CA VAL A 17 -22.26 -34.54 -33.05
C VAL A 17 -22.06 -34.60 -31.54
N ILE A 18 -22.24 -35.76 -30.90
CA ILE A 18 -22.04 -35.92 -29.45
C ILE A 18 -20.58 -35.64 -29.07
N MET A 19 -19.61 -36.13 -29.85
CA MET A 19 -18.19 -35.86 -29.62
C MET A 19 -17.87 -34.36 -29.76
N ALA A 20 -18.39 -33.69 -30.80
CA ALA A 20 -18.20 -32.26 -30.99
C ALA A 20 -18.79 -31.44 -29.84
N LEU A 21 -19.99 -31.81 -29.35
CA LEU A 21 -20.61 -31.19 -28.18
C LEU A 21 -19.80 -31.44 -26.91
N GLY A 22 -19.30 -32.66 -26.70
CA GLY A 22 -18.46 -33.01 -25.55
C GLY A 22 -17.16 -32.19 -25.49
N VAL A 23 -16.46 -32.08 -26.62
CA VAL A 23 -15.26 -31.24 -26.74
C VAL A 23 -15.59 -29.77 -26.47
N SER A 24 -16.72 -29.28 -26.97
CA SER A 24 -17.15 -27.89 -26.76
C SER A 24 -17.41 -27.58 -25.28
N ILE A 25 -18.12 -28.47 -24.57
CA ILE A 25 -18.39 -28.32 -23.13
C ILE A 25 -17.08 -28.34 -22.34
N LEU A 26 -16.16 -29.25 -22.67
CA LEU A 26 -14.86 -29.33 -22.00
C LEU A 26 -14.04 -28.04 -22.18
N ASN A 27 -14.06 -27.48 -23.40
CA ASN A 27 -13.38 -26.22 -23.70
C ASN A 27 -13.96 -25.04 -22.90
N ILE A 28 -15.29 -24.94 -22.82
CA ILE A 28 -15.96 -23.92 -22.00
C ILE A 28 -15.60 -24.08 -20.52
N ALA A 29 -15.60 -25.31 -20.01
CA ALA A 29 -15.23 -25.59 -18.62
C ALA A 29 -13.77 -25.17 -18.33
N MET A 30 -12.83 -25.49 -19.23
CA MET A 30 -11.44 -25.03 -19.10
C MET A 30 -11.32 -23.50 -19.14
N MET A 31 -12.04 -22.85 -20.06
CA MET A 31 -12.05 -21.39 -20.16
C MET A 31 -12.58 -20.75 -18.87
N GLN A 32 -13.67 -21.28 -18.31
CA GLN A 32 -14.25 -20.77 -17.07
C GLN A 32 -13.33 -20.99 -15.86
N TYR A 33 -12.63 -22.13 -15.81
CA TYR A 33 -11.60 -22.38 -14.82
C TYR A 33 -10.47 -21.34 -14.90
N ASN A 34 -9.96 -21.07 -16.09
CA ASN A 34 -8.89 -20.08 -16.30
C ASN A 34 -9.32 -18.66 -15.90
N ILE A 35 -10.55 -18.24 -16.25
CA ILE A 35 -11.10 -16.94 -15.85
C ILE A 35 -11.16 -16.83 -14.32
N ARG A 36 -11.64 -17.87 -13.63
CA ARG A 36 -11.73 -17.90 -12.17
C ARG A 36 -10.35 -17.88 -11.51
N ASN A 37 -9.39 -18.59 -12.08
CA ASN A 37 -8.02 -18.58 -11.58
C ASN A 37 -7.42 -17.18 -11.71
N TYR A 38 -7.50 -16.56 -12.89
CA TYR A 38 -7.03 -15.20 -13.13
C TYR A 38 -7.68 -14.18 -12.19
N SER A 39 -8.99 -14.31 -11.94
CA SER A 39 -9.69 -13.44 -10.98
C SER A 39 -9.16 -13.60 -9.55
N THR A 40 -8.85 -14.82 -9.14
CA THR A 40 -8.24 -15.08 -7.82
C THR A 40 -6.84 -14.48 -7.73
N ASP A 41 -6.00 -14.72 -8.73
CA ASP A 41 -4.64 -14.17 -8.81
C ASP A 41 -4.66 -12.65 -8.82
N SER A 42 -5.64 -12.04 -9.50
CA SER A 42 -5.83 -10.59 -9.52
C SER A 42 -6.19 -10.03 -8.15
N LYS A 43 -7.04 -10.71 -7.37
CA LYS A 43 -7.38 -10.28 -6.01
C LYS A 43 -6.18 -10.41 -5.07
N GLN A 44 -5.45 -11.51 -5.16
CA GLN A 44 -4.22 -11.69 -4.37
C GLN A 44 -3.18 -10.64 -4.71
N SER A 45 -2.97 -10.35 -6.00
CA SER A 45 -2.04 -9.31 -6.46
C SER A 45 -2.42 -7.92 -5.93
N PHE A 46 -3.72 -7.63 -5.81
CA PHE A 46 -4.21 -6.41 -5.20
C PHE A 46 -3.85 -6.35 -3.70
N TYR A 47 -4.15 -7.40 -2.93
CA TYR A 47 -3.75 -7.45 -1.51
C TYR A 47 -2.23 -7.34 -1.32
N ARG A 48 -1.43 -7.90 -2.24
CA ARG A 48 0.03 -7.72 -2.21
C ARG A 48 0.46 -6.28 -2.46
N ALA A 49 -0.26 -5.52 -3.28
CA ALA A 49 0.00 -4.10 -3.43
C ALA A 49 -0.38 -3.32 -2.16
N GLU A 50 -1.51 -3.64 -1.52
CA GLU A 50 -1.91 -3.04 -0.24
C GLU A 50 -0.90 -3.33 0.87
N ASP A 51 -0.37 -4.56 0.95
CA ASP A 51 0.69 -4.95 1.89
C ASP A 51 1.90 -4.00 1.81
N GLY A 52 2.27 -3.55 0.61
CA GLY A 52 3.36 -2.60 0.41
C GLY A 52 3.09 -1.23 1.03
N LEU A 53 1.85 -0.74 0.95
CA LEU A 53 1.45 0.52 1.58
C LEU A 53 1.38 0.38 3.10
N ASN A 54 0.93 -0.77 3.60
CA ASN A 54 0.92 -1.08 5.03
C ASN A 54 2.34 -1.15 5.60
N GLU A 55 3.28 -1.76 4.89
CA GLU A 55 4.69 -1.79 5.26
C GLU A 55 5.30 -0.38 5.27
N ALA A 56 5.04 0.42 4.23
CA ALA A 56 5.48 1.81 4.18
C ALA A 56 4.92 2.63 5.35
N PHE A 57 3.64 2.45 5.70
CA PHE A 57 3.04 3.10 6.86
C PHE A 57 3.70 2.69 8.18
N SER A 58 3.96 1.39 8.37
CA SER A 58 4.67 0.90 9.56
C SER A 58 6.08 1.48 9.65
N ASN A 59 6.78 1.62 8.52
CA ASN A 59 8.10 2.21 8.46
C ASN A 59 8.09 3.71 8.79
N VAL A 60 7.08 4.45 8.32
CA VAL A 60 6.89 5.85 8.67
C VAL A 60 6.49 6.02 10.14
N TYR A 61 5.68 5.11 10.68
CA TYR A 61 5.35 5.09 12.10
C TYR A 61 6.61 5.03 12.97
N THR A 62 7.54 4.10 12.68
CA THR A 62 8.83 4.03 13.40
C THR A 62 9.66 5.30 13.19
N LEU A 63 9.65 5.88 11.99
CA LEU A 63 10.32 7.16 11.74
C LEU A 63 9.78 8.29 12.62
N ILE A 64 8.47 8.33 12.88
CA ILE A 64 7.86 9.36 13.73
C ILE A 64 8.30 9.17 15.19
N GLU A 65 8.42 7.93 15.68
CA GLU A 65 8.96 7.67 17.02
C GLU A 65 10.41 8.14 17.14
N GLU A 66 11.24 7.82 16.15
CA GLU A 66 12.64 8.27 16.08
C GLU A 66 12.73 9.80 16.03
N ALA A 67 11.88 10.46 15.23
CA ALA A 67 11.84 11.90 15.12
C ALA A 67 11.38 12.58 16.41
N ALA A 68 10.37 12.02 17.09
CA ALA A 68 9.87 12.55 18.35
C ALA A 68 10.92 12.46 19.46
N GLN A 69 11.64 11.33 19.54
CA GLN A 69 12.73 11.18 20.50
C GLN A 69 13.87 12.16 20.22
N SER A 70 14.31 12.26 18.97
CA SER A 70 15.37 13.20 18.57
C SER A 70 15.00 14.65 18.89
N ALA A 71 13.74 15.01 18.65
CA ALA A 71 13.25 16.36 18.93
C ALA A 71 13.12 16.65 20.44
N ILE A 72 12.78 15.66 21.26
CA ILE A 72 12.80 15.80 22.73
C ILE A 72 14.22 16.04 23.22
N ASP A 73 15.18 15.22 22.77
CA ASP A 73 16.57 15.31 23.21
C ASP A 73 17.14 16.72 22.94
N GLU A 74 16.88 17.27 21.75
CA GLU A 74 17.29 18.62 21.37
C GLU A 74 16.59 19.71 22.21
N ALA A 75 15.27 19.56 22.44
CA ALA A 75 14.52 20.51 23.26
C ALA A 75 14.94 20.50 24.74
N GLU A 76 15.31 19.34 25.28
CA GLU A 76 15.85 19.22 26.63
C GLU A 76 17.27 19.78 26.73
N GLU A 77 18.12 19.57 25.73
CA GLU A 77 19.45 20.22 25.66
C GLU A 77 19.31 21.75 25.68
N TYR A 78 18.33 22.28 24.95
CA TYR A 78 18.02 23.70 24.98
C TYR A 78 17.57 24.19 26.37
N LEU A 79 16.66 23.48 27.03
CA LEU A 79 16.19 23.83 28.38
C LEU A 79 17.30 23.76 29.43
N ASN A 80 18.31 22.89 29.25
CA ASN A 80 19.47 22.87 30.14
C ASN A 80 20.26 24.19 30.10
N LEU A 81 20.27 24.88 28.95
CA LEU A 81 20.89 26.19 28.77
C LEU A 81 19.95 27.34 29.17
N TYR A 82 18.65 27.19 28.90
CA TYR A 82 17.62 28.20 29.14
C TYR A 82 16.40 27.62 29.91
N PRO A 83 16.54 27.35 31.24
CA PRO A 83 15.55 26.56 31.99
C PRO A 83 14.14 27.13 32.12
N LEU A 84 13.94 28.41 31.78
CA LEU A 84 12.66 29.11 31.90
C LEU A 84 12.00 29.36 30.53
N ASP A 85 12.64 28.96 29.43
CA ASP A 85 12.14 29.22 28.07
C ASP A 85 11.46 27.97 27.48
N GLU A 86 10.33 27.58 28.06
CA GLU A 86 9.54 26.43 27.59
C GLU A 86 8.99 26.65 26.18
N CYS A 87 8.63 27.89 25.81
CA CYS A 87 8.17 28.23 24.47
C CYS A 87 9.29 28.07 23.42
N GLY A 88 10.52 28.41 23.77
CA GLY A 88 11.70 28.16 22.94
C GLY A 88 11.93 26.66 22.72
N ALA A 89 11.78 25.85 23.78
CA ALA A 89 11.92 24.40 23.71
C ALA A 89 10.87 23.75 22.80
N GLU A 90 9.60 24.17 22.92
CA GLU A 90 8.51 23.71 22.04
C GLU A 90 8.78 24.07 20.56
N SER A 91 9.30 25.27 20.31
CA SER A 91 9.65 25.71 18.97
C SER A 91 10.79 24.87 18.37
N ILE A 92 11.79 24.52 19.18
CA ILE A 92 12.90 23.65 18.79
C ILE A 92 12.42 22.24 18.51
N PHE A 93 11.59 21.68 19.41
CA PHE A 93 10.96 20.38 19.21
C PHE A 93 10.23 20.32 17.86
N SER A 94 9.35 21.29 17.58
CA SER A 94 8.58 21.33 16.34
C SER A 94 9.48 21.43 15.10
N ALA A 95 10.53 22.25 15.17
CA ALA A 95 11.47 22.43 14.07
C ALA A 95 12.27 21.14 13.79
N GLU A 96 12.82 20.52 14.83
CA GLU A 96 13.64 19.32 14.70
C GLU A 96 12.81 18.13 14.21
N PHE A 97 11.62 17.92 14.78
CA PHE A 97 10.70 16.90 14.31
C PHE A 97 10.38 17.05 12.82
N LYS A 98 10.01 18.27 12.38
CA LYS A 98 9.70 18.55 10.97
C LYS A 98 10.89 18.27 10.06
N ASN A 99 12.09 18.67 10.48
CA ASN A 99 13.31 18.46 9.71
C ASN A 99 13.64 16.98 9.58
N TYR A 100 13.62 16.25 10.70
CA TYR A 100 13.94 14.82 10.75
C TYR A 100 13.00 14.01 9.86
N VAL A 101 11.70 14.23 10.00
CA VAL A 101 10.70 13.56 9.15
C VAL A 101 10.92 13.92 7.70
N THR A 102 11.04 15.21 7.35
CA THR A 102 11.20 15.65 5.96
C THR A 102 12.44 15.03 5.28
N PHE A 103 13.55 14.93 6.01
CA PHE A 103 14.80 14.38 5.48
C PHE A 103 14.73 12.87 5.25
N ASN A 104 14.05 12.14 6.15
CA ASN A 104 14.11 10.67 6.16
C ASN A 104 12.87 10.00 5.56
N PHE A 105 11.73 10.68 5.46
CA PHE A 105 10.44 10.09 5.07
C PHE A 105 10.55 9.28 3.77
N LYS A 106 11.14 9.88 2.73
CA LYS A 106 11.26 9.24 1.42
C LYS A 106 12.06 7.95 1.47
N ASN A 107 13.21 7.97 2.13
CA ASN A 107 14.07 6.79 2.25
C ASN A 107 13.41 5.68 3.07
N ARG A 108 12.53 6.03 4.01
CA ARG A 108 11.86 5.06 4.88
C ARG A 108 10.60 4.45 4.25
N ALA A 109 9.87 5.24 3.48
CA ALA A 109 8.60 4.84 2.87
C ALA A 109 8.75 4.20 1.49
N GLU A 110 9.75 4.62 0.69
CA GLU A 110 9.95 4.04 -0.64
C GLU A 110 10.58 2.64 -0.56
N SER A 111 10.12 1.76 -1.44
CA SER A 111 10.67 0.40 -1.58
C SER A 111 10.82 0.06 -3.05
N ASN A 112 11.99 -0.51 -3.40
CA ASN A 112 12.25 -1.06 -4.73
C ASN A 112 11.99 -2.56 -4.81
N SER A 113 11.37 -3.17 -3.78
CA SER A 113 10.97 -4.57 -3.78
C SER A 113 9.67 -4.77 -4.60
N ASN A 114 9.08 -5.97 -4.53
CA ASN A 114 7.77 -6.26 -5.10
C ASN A 114 6.81 -6.58 -3.95
N PRO A 115 5.87 -5.69 -3.58
CA PRO A 115 5.47 -4.47 -4.31
C PRO A 115 6.49 -3.32 -4.26
N THR A 116 6.57 -2.55 -5.34
CA THR A 116 7.38 -1.33 -5.41
C THR A 116 6.54 -0.17 -4.89
N VAL A 117 7.06 0.57 -3.91
CA VAL A 117 6.38 1.72 -3.31
C VAL A 117 7.14 2.99 -3.64
N LYS A 118 6.43 4.01 -4.15
CA LYS A 118 7.01 5.29 -4.54
C LYS A 118 6.20 6.46 -4.01
N ILE A 119 6.88 7.57 -3.75
CA ILE A 119 6.24 8.84 -3.42
C ILE A 119 6.18 9.70 -4.67
N THR A 120 5.03 10.33 -4.90
CA THR A 120 4.82 11.18 -6.09
C THR A 120 5.52 12.53 -5.96
N GLU A 121 5.55 13.09 -4.76
CA GLU A 121 6.16 14.37 -4.47
C GLU A 121 7.70 14.31 -4.56
N GLN A 122 8.29 15.32 -5.21
CA GLN A 122 9.75 15.46 -5.27
C GLN A 122 10.31 15.98 -3.94
N ASN A 123 9.59 16.92 -3.32
CA ASN A 123 9.94 17.53 -2.05
C ASN A 123 8.75 17.40 -1.11
N LEU A 124 8.95 16.73 0.02
CA LEU A 124 7.97 16.66 1.09
C LEU A 124 8.15 17.89 1.97
N LEU A 125 7.05 18.56 2.31
CA LEU A 125 7.08 19.78 3.12
C LEU A 125 5.91 19.73 4.10
N PHE A 126 6.15 20.23 5.32
CA PHE A 126 5.07 20.51 6.26
C PHE A 126 4.36 21.81 5.88
N PHE A 127 3.04 21.75 5.77
CA PHE A 127 2.17 22.91 5.70
C PHE A 127 1.55 23.13 7.08
N GLY A 128 2.11 24.07 7.84
CA GLY A 128 1.79 24.23 9.25
C GLY A 128 2.35 23.05 10.06
N ASN A 129 1.47 22.23 10.61
CA ASN A 129 1.83 21.03 11.39
C ASN A 129 1.48 19.73 10.66
N ASN A 130 1.14 19.80 9.37
CA ASN A 130 0.71 18.64 8.60
C ASN A 130 1.64 18.42 7.42
N LEU A 131 2.13 17.20 7.27
CA LEU A 131 2.81 16.71 6.06
C LEU A 131 1.90 15.69 5.40
N ARG A 132 1.69 15.82 4.10
CA ARG A 132 0.95 14.86 3.28
C ARG A 132 1.88 14.33 2.20
N ALA A 133 1.95 13.00 2.09
CA ALA A 133 2.71 12.32 1.06
C ALA A 133 1.78 11.36 0.30
N HIS A 134 1.78 11.46 -1.03
CA HIS A 134 1.00 10.55 -1.89
C HIS A 134 1.86 9.36 -2.29
N LEU A 135 1.49 8.18 -1.82
CA LEU A 135 2.20 6.92 -2.06
C LEU A 135 1.46 6.08 -3.09
N THR A 136 2.24 5.50 -4.00
CA THR A 136 1.76 4.51 -4.97
C THR A 136 2.51 3.20 -4.77
N SER A 137 1.77 2.11 -4.59
CA SER A 137 2.29 0.75 -4.52
C SER A 137 1.92 -0.03 -5.78
N ILE A 138 2.93 -0.64 -6.39
CA ILE A 138 2.80 -1.39 -7.65
C ILE A 138 3.29 -2.81 -7.41
N TYR A 139 2.36 -3.77 -7.42
CA TYR A 139 2.68 -5.20 -7.42
C TYR A 139 2.64 -5.74 -8.84
N ARG A 140 3.73 -6.36 -9.29
CA ARG A 140 3.85 -6.90 -10.65
C ARG A 140 4.23 -8.37 -10.65
N THR A 141 3.55 -9.13 -11.50
CA THR A 141 3.88 -10.50 -11.89
C THR A 141 3.98 -10.56 -13.42
N GLU A 142 4.30 -11.72 -13.99
CA GLU A 142 4.34 -11.89 -15.46
C GLU A 142 2.99 -11.63 -16.16
N LYS A 143 1.87 -11.74 -15.44
CA LYS A 143 0.51 -11.71 -16.02
C LYS A 143 -0.37 -10.59 -15.49
N ILE A 144 -0.04 -10.05 -14.32
CA ILE A 144 -0.89 -9.13 -13.57
C ILE A 144 -0.01 -8.01 -13.01
N GLU A 145 -0.50 -6.79 -13.18
CA GLU A 145 0.02 -5.59 -12.55
C GLU A 145 -1.12 -4.94 -11.78
N LYS A 146 -0.87 -4.56 -10.53
CA LYS A 146 -1.85 -3.89 -9.67
C LYS A 146 -1.25 -2.67 -9.00
N HIS A 147 -2.07 -1.61 -8.98
CA HIS A 147 -1.72 -0.28 -8.50
C HIS A 147 -2.67 0.08 -7.37
N VAL A 148 -2.12 0.52 -6.24
CA VAL A 148 -2.89 1.04 -5.11
C VAL A 148 -2.24 2.34 -4.68
N GLU A 149 -3.07 3.34 -4.40
CA GLU A 149 -2.64 4.69 -4.06
C GLU A 149 -3.25 5.11 -2.71
N VAL A 150 -2.46 5.80 -1.88
CA VAL A 150 -2.92 6.32 -0.59
C VAL A 150 -2.15 7.58 -0.22
N ASP A 151 -2.79 8.48 0.50
CA ASP A 151 -2.10 9.56 1.19
C ASP A 151 -1.71 9.11 2.60
N ILE A 152 -0.45 9.29 2.98
CA ILE A 152 -0.03 9.26 4.38
C ILE A 152 0.03 10.70 4.88
N VAL A 153 -0.69 10.97 5.97
CA VAL A 153 -0.68 12.28 6.65
C VAL A 153 0.04 12.14 7.98
N VAL A 154 1.07 12.94 8.18
CA VAL A 154 1.83 13.06 9.42
C VAL A 154 1.50 14.39 10.08
N LEU A 155 1.17 14.34 11.37
CA LEU A 155 0.93 15.49 12.22
C LEU A 155 2.13 15.69 13.13
N VAL A 156 2.47 16.95 13.42
CA VAL A 156 3.45 17.27 14.45
C VAL A 156 2.79 17.11 15.81
N PRO A 157 3.30 16.23 16.68
CA PRO A 157 2.74 16.02 18.00
C PRO A 157 2.99 17.24 18.91
N ASP A 158 2.23 17.34 19.98
CA ASP A 158 2.42 18.37 21.00
C ASP A 158 3.63 18.02 21.89
N TYR A 159 4.52 18.99 22.11
CA TYR A 159 5.74 18.79 22.89
C TYR A 159 5.46 18.29 24.32
N LEU A 160 4.47 18.88 25.00
CA LEU A 160 4.14 18.51 26.37
C LEU A 160 3.51 17.13 26.44
N ASP A 161 2.70 16.77 25.44
CA ASP A 161 2.06 15.45 25.41
C ASP A 161 3.08 14.33 25.15
N VAL A 162 4.05 14.53 24.26
CA VAL A 162 5.12 13.53 24.03
C VAL A 162 6.03 13.44 25.26
N LYS A 163 6.45 14.59 25.82
CA LYS A 163 7.30 14.63 27.02
C LYS A 163 6.67 13.91 28.22
N ASN A 164 5.37 14.08 28.41
CA ASN A 164 4.64 13.46 29.51
C ASN A 164 4.17 12.02 29.19
N ASN A 165 4.50 11.48 28.01
CA ASN A 165 4.02 10.18 27.52
C ASN A 165 2.48 10.07 27.51
N ILE A 166 1.81 11.17 27.16
CA ILE A 166 0.34 11.28 27.07
C ILE A 166 -0.15 10.98 25.65
N SER A 167 0.63 11.36 24.63
CA SER A 167 0.30 11.09 23.21
C SER A 167 0.93 9.77 22.76
N GLU A 168 0.16 8.97 22.02
CA GLU A 168 0.71 7.86 21.26
C GLU A 168 1.12 8.33 19.85
N THR A 169 2.16 7.73 19.27
CA THR A 169 2.59 7.98 17.89
C THR A 169 1.46 7.73 16.87
N SER A 170 0.52 6.86 17.21
CA SER A 170 -0.68 6.54 16.42
C SER A 170 -1.58 7.76 16.19
N ASP A 171 -1.56 8.76 17.08
CA ASP A 171 -2.31 10.00 16.94
C ASP A 171 -1.66 10.97 15.93
N SER A 172 -0.39 10.73 15.59
CA SER A 172 0.43 11.60 14.73
C SER A 172 0.52 11.11 13.28
N ILE A 173 -0.11 9.99 12.94
CA ILE A 173 -0.10 9.45 11.58
C ILE A 173 -1.43 8.81 11.20
N MET A 174 -1.90 9.07 9.99
CA MET A 174 -3.11 8.44 9.46
C MET A 174 -3.02 8.24 7.94
N PHE A 175 -3.78 7.25 7.46
CA PHE A 175 -4.11 7.15 6.05
C PHE A 175 -5.23 8.14 5.71
N ASP A 176 -5.11 8.77 4.54
CA ASP A 176 -6.14 9.57 3.91
C ASP A 176 -6.26 9.18 2.42
N ASN A 177 -7.40 9.49 1.79
CA ASN A 177 -7.65 9.26 0.36
C ASN A 177 -7.17 7.91 -0.20
N TRP A 178 -7.68 6.79 0.33
CA TRP A 178 -7.39 5.47 -0.20
C TRP A 178 -8.04 5.27 -1.59
N ILE A 179 -7.23 5.13 -2.63
CA ILE A 179 -7.69 4.99 -4.02
C ILE A 179 -7.24 3.65 -4.60
N ASN A 180 -8.21 2.88 -5.09
CA ASN A 180 -7.97 1.63 -5.80
C ASN A 180 -8.00 1.86 -7.31
N VAL A 181 -6.83 1.87 -7.95
CA VAL A 181 -6.71 2.05 -9.41
C VAL A 181 -6.75 0.66 -10.06
N ASN A 182 -7.87 0.36 -10.74
CA ASN A 182 -8.17 -0.98 -11.25
C ASN A 182 -7.39 -1.38 -12.52
#